data_AF-H2Y640-F1
#
_entry.id   AF-H2Y640-F1
#
_cell.length_a   1.000
_cell.length_b   1.000
_cell.length_c   1.000
_cell.angle_alpha   90.00
_cell.angle_beta   90.00
_cell.angle_gamma   90.00
#
_symmetry.space_group_name_H-M   'P 1'
#
loop_
_entity.id
_entity.type
_entity.pdbx_description
1 polymer ?
#
loop_
_entity_poly.entity_id
_entity_poly.type
_entity_poly.pdbx_seq_one_letter_code
_entity_poly.pdbx_strand_id
1 'polypeptide(L)'
;VVPDPKHKNVNLVKVDLPPYGTHHTKMMLLLYKAGLRVVILTANLLAQDWGQKTQGFWMSPIFPKSNETDSSEFNRDLVQYLSAYKRKALNQWVEVIKSHDMSSANVVLIGSVPGRHIGHDLSTWGHMRLRKVLKNKMKKIDSSWPVIGQFSSIGSLGPTNQKWLCSEWLTSMGACNHGNMLGLHSNQPPLKLVFPSVDDVRGSLEGYPAGASIPYGRANEAKQKWVRGYMHRWIATHSGRSPAAPHMKTYARVSPYETNIRLSWFLLTSANLSKAAWGALEKNKTQLSIKSFELGVLFLPPKSGPPFFYINSSQPTNQFPYPITLPLTPYGPQDEPWVWDSPHTDAPDRHGNMWVPS
;
A
#
# COMPACT_ATOMS: atom_id res chain seq x y z
N VAL A 1 26.93 -3.88 8.68
CA VAL A 1 26.19 -2.99 9.59
C VAL A 1 26.80 -3.18 10.95
N VAL A 2 27.50 -2.18 11.48
CA VAL A 2 28.14 -2.25 12.80
C VAL A 2 27.18 -1.59 13.79
N PRO A 3 26.80 -2.24 14.90
CA PRO A 3 25.99 -1.61 15.93
C PRO A 3 26.67 -0.35 16.46
N ASP A 4 25.91 0.70 16.74
CA ASP A 4 26.46 1.88 17.41
C ASP A 4 26.90 1.48 18.83
N PRO A 5 28.19 1.63 19.20
CA PRO A 5 28.68 1.26 20.52
C PRO A 5 28.00 2.03 21.65
N LYS A 6 27.39 3.19 21.37
CA LYS A 6 26.60 3.96 22.34
C LYS A 6 25.26 3.31 22.68
N HIS A 7 24.74 2.43 21.82
CA HIS A 7 23.44 1.78 21.96
C HIS A 7 23.58 0.24 21.95
N LYS A 8 24.20 -0.31 23.01
CA LYS A 8 24.49 -1.75 23.15
C LYS A 8 23.25 -2.65 23.08
N ASN A 9 22.05 -2.11 23.33
CA ASN A 9 20.78 -2.81 23.26
C ASN A 9 20.18 -2.87 21.84
N VAL A 10 20.82 -2.27 20.83
CA VAL A 10 20.35 -2.24 19.44
C VAL A 10 21.07 -3.30 18.62
N ASN A 11 20.31 -4.28 18.14
CA ASN A 11 20.77 -5.30 17.22
C ASN A 11 20.28 -5.01 15.80
N LEU A 12 21.17 -5.15 14.81
CA LEU A 12 20.88 -4.83 13.42
C LEU A 12 20.91 -6.11 12.58
N VAL A 13 19.83 -6.36 11.85
CA VAL A 13 19.71 -7.52 10.96
C VAL A 13 19.78 -7.05 9.51
N LYS A 14 20.87 -7.38 8.81
CA LYS A 14 21.00 -7.09 7.38
C LYS A 14 20.14 -8.06 6.57
N VAL A 15 19.36 -7.50 5.65
CA VAL A 15 18.53 -8.25 4.70
C VAL A 15 19.18 -8.17 3.32
N ASP A 16 19.33 -9.32 2.66
CA ASP A 16 19.86 -9.37 1.30
C ASP A 16 18.72 -9.07 0.32
N LEU A 17 19.01 -8.24 -0.69
CA LEU A 17 18.04 -7.78 -1.66
C LEU A 17 18.55 -8.04 -3.08
N PRO A 18 17.67 -8.43 -4.01
CA PRO A 18 18.04 -8.50 -5.42
C PRO A 18 18.31 -7.09 -5.98
N PRO A 19 18.95 -6.97 -7.15
CA PRO A 19 19.14 -5.68 -7.82
C PRO A 19 17.82 -4.93 -8.01
N TYR A 20 17.85 -3.64 -7.67
CA TYR A 20 16.67 -2.74 -7.68
C TYR A 20 15.56 -3.14 -6.70
N GLY A 21 15.84 -4.03 -5.74
CA GLY A 21 14.97 -4.38 -4.63
C GLY A 21 15.20 -3.48 -3.43
N THR A 22 14.15 -3.27 -2.64
CA THR A 22 14.17 -2.44 -1.43
C THR A 22 13.56 -3.21 -0.26
N HIS A 23 14.13 -3.07 0.94
CA HIS A 23 13.44 -3.41 2.17
C HIS A 23 12.56 -2.22 2.56
N HIS A 24 11.27 -2.28 2.23
CA HIS A 24 10.39 -1.11 2.28
C HIS A 24 9.27 -1.23 3.34
N THR A 25 9.17 -2.41 3.96
CA THR A 25 8.28 -2.70 5.09
C THR A 25 8.61 -1.83 6.29
N LYS A 26 7.57 -1.25 6.89
CA LYS A 26 7.67 -0.50 8.15
C LYS A 26 6.71 -1.14 9.15
N MET A 27 7.29 -1.83 10.11
CA MET A 27 6.57 -2.60 11.11
C MET A 27 7.27 -2.52 12.44
N MET A 28 6.50 -2.49 13.52
CA MET A 28 6.98 -2.62 14.89
C MET A 28 6.37 -3.88 15.51
N LEU A 29 7.22 -4.69 16.13
CA LEU A 29 6.81 -5.77 17.02
C LEU A 29 7.16 -5.33 18.44
N LEU A 30 6.14 -5.14 19.27
CA LEU A 30 6.28 -4.54 20.59
C LEU A 30 5.85 -5.56 21.64
N LEU A 31 6.83 -6.14 22.32
CA LEU A 31 6.61 -7.13 23.38
C LEU A 31 6.54 -6.44 24.74
N TYR A 32 5.43 -6.64 25.46
CA TYR A 32 5.17 -6.11 26.79
C TYR A 32 4.95 -7.23 27.80
N LYS A 33 4.95 -6.89 29.09
CA LYS A 33 4.49 -7.81 30.15
C LYS A 33 3.04 -8.28 29.92
N ALA A 34 2.19 -7.42 29.37
CA ALA A 34 0.78 -7.70 29.10
C ALA A 34 0.53 -8.50 27.82
N GLY A 35 1.53 -8.64 26.92
CA GLY A 35 1.37 -9.33 25.64
C GLY A 35 2.12 -8.66 24.49
N LEU A 36 1.77 -9.01 23.26
CA LEU A 36 2.39 -8.55 22.03
C LEU A 36 1.50 -7.56 21.28
N ARG A 37 2.08 -6.49 20.75
CA ARG A 37 1.42 -5.60 19.80
C ARG A 37 2.19 -5.56 18.48
N VAL A 38 1.44 -5.52 17.38
CA VAL A 38 1.97 -5.33 16.03
C VAL A 38 1.48 -3.99 15.51
N VAL A 39 2.40 -3.18 14.98
CA VAL A 39 2.08 -1.92 14.29
C VAL A 39 2.61 -2.03 12.87
N ILE A 40 1.75 -1.83 11.87
CA ILE A 40 2.14 -1.77 10.45
C ILE A 40 1.85 -0.35 9.97
N LEU A 41 2.88 0.33 9.45
CA LEU A 41 2.83 1.77 9.19
C LEU A 41 3.49 2.15 7.86
N THR A 42 3.46 3.43 7.51
CA THR A 42 4.02 3.95 6.25
C THR A 42 5.20 4.90 6.43
N ALA A 43 5.45 5.38 7.65
CA ALA A 43 6.56 6.29 7.96
C ALA A 43 7.90 5.56 8.11
N ASN A 44 8.97 6.16 7.57
CA ASN A 44 10.34 5.82 7.94
C ASN A 44 10.63 6.29 9.38
N LEU A 45 11.68 5.75 10.01
CA LEU A 45 12.15 6.21 11.33
C LEU A 45 13.05 7.45 11.21
N LEU A 46 12.53 8.50 10.59
CA LEU A 46 13.18 9.80 10.39
C LEU A 46 12.23 10.91 10.84
N ALA A 47 12.71 11.94 11.54
CA ALA A 47 11.86 13.00 12.08
C ALA A 47 10.95 13.65 11.02
N GLN A 48 11.47 13.90 9.82
CA GLN A 48 10.72 14.49 8.70
C GLN A 48 9.48 13.67 8.28
N ASP A 49 9.51 12.34 8.42
CA ASP A 49 8.40 11.48 8.05
C ASP A 49 7.22 11.57 9.04
N TRP A 50 7.47 12.11 10.24
CA TRP A 50 6.48 12.28 11.31
C TRP A 50 6.08 13.74 11.55
N GLY A 51 6.72 14.68 10.85
CA GLY A 51 6.47 16.12 11.01
C GLY A 51 5.22 16.59 10.27
N GLN A 52 5.32 16.72 8.94
CA GLN A 52 4.31 17.42 8.12
C GLN A 52 3.75 16.57 6.96
N LYS A 53 3.97 15.25 6.99
CA LYS A 53 3.50 14.31 5.97
C LYS A 53 2.20 13.63 6.37
N THR A 54 1.43 13.22 5.38
CA THR A 54 0.30 12.30 5.58
C THR A 54 0.81 10.87 5.57
N GLN A 55 0.82 10.25 6.74
CA GLN A 55 1.17 8.84 6.98
C GLN A 55 -0.04 8.06 7.47
N GLY A 56 0.01 6.73 7.37
CA GLY A 56 -0.97 5.84 7.95
C GLY A 56 -0.30 4.78 8.82
N PHE A 57 -1.04 4.29 9.81
CA PHE A 57 -0.68 3.08 10.55
C PHE A 57 -1.94 2.30 10.92
N TRP A 58 -1.77 0.99 11.03
CA TRP A 58 -2.67 0.11 11.73
C TRP A 58 -1.97 -0.39 12.99
N MET A 59 -2.72 -0.38 14.09
CA MET A 59 -2.26 -0.84 15.39
C MET A 59 -3.15 -1.99 15.82
N SER A 60 -2.56 -3.16 16.06
CA SER A 60 -3.29 -4.31 16.58
C SER A 60 -3.80 -4.06 18.00
N PRO A 61 -4.77 -4.86 18.50
CA PRO A 61 -4.97 -5.05 19.94
C PRO A 61 -3.69 -5.55 20.63
N ILE A 62 -3.70 -5.61 21.96
CA ILE A 62 -2.69 -6.38 22.70
C ILE A 62 -3.08 -7.85 22.58
N PHE A 63 -2.23 -8.64 21.93
CA PHE A 63 -2.37 -10.08 21.83
C PHE A 63 -1.83 -10.70 23.12
N PRO A 64 -2.64 -11.40 23.91
CA PRO A 64 -2.16 -12.05 25.14
C PRO A 64 -1.27 -13.25 24.80
N LYS A 65 -0.41 -13.63 25.74
CA LYS A 65 0.32 -14.89 25.64
C LYS A 65 -0.66 -16.05 25.70
N SER A 66 -0.48 -17.07 24.85
CA SER A 66 -1.32 -18.26 24.82
C SER A 66 -0.47 -19.53 24.81
N ASN A 67 -0.99 -20.58 25.44
CA ASN A 67 -0.42 -21.92 25.40
C ASN A 67 -1.09 -22.80 24.32
N GLU A 68 -2.15 -22.31 23.69
CA GLU A 68 -2.89 -23.02 22.67
C GLU A 68 -2.27 -22.81 21.29
N THR A 69 -2.26 -23.86 20.48
CA THR A 69 -1.64 -23.88 19.15
C THR A 69 -2.55 -23.40 18.03
N ASP A 70 -3.76 -22.92 18.32
CA ASP A 70 -4.70 -22.48 17.29
C ASP A 70 -4.27 -21.14 16.66
N SER A 71 -3.53 -21.25 15.56
CA SER A 71 -3.01 -20.09 14.83
C SER A 71 -4.10 -19.44 13.98
N SER A 72 -4.46 -18.18 14.31
CA SER A 72 -5.30 -17.36 13.44
C SER A 72 -4.64 -17.13 12.06
N GLU A 73 -5.43 -16.74 11.05
CA GLU A 73 -4.89 -16.40 9.73
C GLU A 73 -3.82 -15.31 9.80
N PHE A 74 -4.03 -14.29 10.63
CA PHE A 74 -3.05 -13.23 10.83
C PHE A 74 -1.74 -13.76 11.43
N ASN A 75 -1.84 -14.63 12.45
CA ASN A 75 -0.66 -15.26 13.07
C ASN A 75 0.15 -16.05 12.04
N ARG A 76 -0.50 -16.98 11.32
CA ARG A 76 0.14 -17.82 10.30
C ARG A 76 0.82 -16.99 9.22
N ASP A 77 0.13 -15.98 8.69
CA ASP A 77 0.63 -15.16 7.60
C ASP A 77 1.80 -14.26 8.06
N LEU A 78 1.78 -13.75 9.29
CA LEU A 78 2.89 -12.98 9.87
C LEU A 78 4.12 -13.85 10.15
N VAL A 79 3.92 -15.07 10.68
CA VAL A 79 4.98 -16.06 10.85
C VAL A 79 5.62 -16.40 9.51
N GLN A 80 4.81 -16.63 8.47
CA GLN A 80 5.30 -16.91 7.11
C GLN A 80 6.12 -15.74 6.57
N TYR A 81 5.63 -14.51 6.76
CA TYR A 81 6.32 -13.30 6.31
C TYR A 81 7.69 -13.10 6.98
N LEU A 82 7.78 -13.23 8.31
CA LEU A 82 9.06 -13.11 9.02
C LEU A 82 10.02 -14.26 8.72
N SER A 83 9.50 -15.49 8.58
CA SER A 83 10.33 -16.65 8.24
C SER A 83 10.97 -16.51 6.84
N ALA A 84 10.32 -15.79 5.93
CA ALA A 84 10.80 -15.58 4.57
C ALA A 84 12.10 -14.75 4.48
N TYR A 85 12.47 -14.02 5.54
CA TYR A 85 13.76 -13.34 5.64
C TYR A 85 14.93 -14.33 5.74
N LYS A 86 14.68 -15.57 6.17
CA LYS A 86 15.70 -16.62 6.36
C LYS A 86 16.87 -16.14 7.25
N ARG A 87 16.56 -15.39 8.31
CA ARG A 87 17.54 -14.87 9.27
C ARG A 87 17.28 -15.44 10.66
N LYS A 88 18.27 -16.16 11.21
CA LYS A 88 18.21 -16.73 12.57
C LYS A 88 17.87 -15.69 13.64
N ALA A 89 18.35 -14.45 13.48
CA ALA A 89 18.08 -13.34 14.40
C ALA A 89 16.58 -12.97 14.51
N LEU A 90 15.76 -13.36 13.53
CA LEU A 90 14.31 -13.15 13.56
C LEU A 90 13.53 -14.35 14.13
N ASN A 91 14.18 -15.50 14.35
CA ASN A 91 13.51 -16.70 14.87
C ASN A 91 12.93 -16.45 16.27
N GLN A 92 13.61 -15.67 17.12
CA GLN A 92 13.07 -15.28 18.42
C GLN A 92 11.72 -14.56 18.28
N TRP A 93 11.56 -13.70 17.27
CA TRP A 93 10.31 -13.00 17.02
C TRP A 93 9.24 -13.92 16.45
N VAL A 94 9.62 -14.89 15.63
CA VAL A 94 8.70 -15.95 15.15
C VAL A 94 8.14 -16.75 16.32
N GLU A 95 8.98 -17.17 17.27
CA GLU A 95 8.52 -17.91 18.45
C GLU A 95 7.70 -17.04 19.43
N VAL A 96 8.05 -15.76 19.57
CA VAL A 96 7.19 -14.79 20.28
C VAL A 96 5.82 -14.74 19.61
N ILE A 97 5.74 -14.57 18.30
CA ILE A 97 4.44 -14.49 17.61
C ILE A 97 3.63 -15.79 17.75
N LYS A 98 4.26 -16.96 17.62
CA LYS A 98 3.58 -18.25 17.80
C LYS A 98 3.02 -18.47 19.20
N SER A 99 3.62 -17.85 20.22
CA SER A 99 3.20 -17.97 21.62
C SER A 99 2.16 -16.93 22.06
N HIS A 100 1.56 -16.18 21.14
CA HIS A 100 0.50 -15.21 21.44
C HIS A 100 -0.77 -15.50 20.64
N ASP A 101 -1.92 -15.33 21.29
CA ASP A 101 -3.22 -15.43 20.63
C ASP A 101 -3.49 -14.14 19.82
N MET A 102 -3.52 -14.31 18.49
CA MET A 102 -3.79 -13.23 17.53
C MET A 102 -5.15 -13.38 16.84
N SER A 103 -6.09 -14.10 17.44
CA SER A 103 -7.45 -14.31 16.92
C SER A 103 -8.26 -13.01 16.82
N SER A 104 -7.98 -12.03 17.69
CA SER A 104 -8.62 -10.72 17.70
C SER A 104 -8.21 -9.78 16.56
N ALA A 105 -7.26 -10.20 15.70
CA ALA A 105 -6.90 -9.43 14.51
C ALA A 105 -8.07 -9.40 13.50
N ASN A 106 -8.50 -8.19 13.14
CA ASN A 106 -9.64 -7.95 12.25
C ASN A 106 -9.24 -7.55 10.81
N VAL A 107 -7.98 -7.79 10.44
CA VAL A 107 -7.40 -7.46 9.13
C VAL A 107 -6.71 -8.67 8.52
N VAL A 108 -6.53 -8.64 7.19
CA VAL A 108 -5.75 -9.67 6.48
C VAL A 108 -4.39 -9.11 6.08
N LEU A 109 -3.32 -9.87 6.33
CA LEU A 109 -1.97 -9.47 5.95
C LEU A 109 -1.76 -9.62 4.43
N ILE A 110 -1.22 -8.59 3.80
CA ILE A 110 -0.79 -8.59 2.40
C ILE A 110 0.69 -8.21 2.36
N GLY A 111 1.55 -9.21 2.21
CA GLY A 111 2.99 -9.03 2.15
C GLY A 111 3.57 -9.21 0.74
N SER A 112 4.77 -8.68 0.53
CA SER A 112 5.62 -8.98 -0.62
C SER A 112 6.99 -9.42 -0.12
N VAL A 113 7.53 -10.47 -0.73
CA VAL A 113 8.85 -11.02 -0.41
C VAL A 113 9.65 -11.16 -1.72
N PRO A 114 10.90 -10.69 -1.78
CA PRO A 114 11.73 -10.84 -2.97
C PRO A 114 11.90 -12.32 -3.38
N GLY A 115 11.76 -12.60 -4.66
CA GLY A 115 11.90 -13.94 -5.19
C GLY A 115 11.07 -14.18 -6.45
N ARG A 116 11.20 -15.41 -6.97
CA ARG A 116 10.38 -15.95 -8.06
C ARG A 116 9.49 -17.04 -7.48
N HIS A 117 8.20 -16.73 -7.35
CA HIS A 117 7.21 -17.58 -6.72
C HIS A 117 6.45 -18.37 -7.79
N ILE A 118 6.34 -19.69 -7.64
CA ILE A 118 5.75 -20.61 -8.63
C ILE A 118 4.75 -21.56 -7.96
N GLY A 119 3.92 -22.24 -8.75
CA GLY A 119 3.00 -23.25 -8.23
C GLY A 119 2.06 -22.68 -7.15
N HIS A 120 2.00 -23.34 -5.98
CA HIS A 120 1.16 -22.89 -4.87
C HIS A 120 1.57 -21.50 -4.33
N ASP A 121 2.87 -21.17 -4.39
CA ASP A 121 3.42 -19.91 -3.90
C ASP A 121 3.13 -18.70 -4.78
N LEU A 122 2.65 -18.93 -6.01
CA LEU A 122 2.27 -17.86 -6.95
C LEU A 122 1.25 -16.89 -6.34
N SER A 123 0.45 -17.37 -5.37
CA SER A 123 -0.61 -16.62 -4.70
C SER A 123 -0.30 -16.23 -3.25
N THR A 124 0.93 -16.42 -2.79
CA THR A 124 1.35 -16.14 -1.40
C THR A 124 1.67 -14.67 -1.18
N TRP A 125 2.20 -13.98 -2.21
CA TRP A 125 2.72 -12.61 -2.08
C TRP A 125 2.17 -11.63 -3.12
N GLY A 126 2.38 -10.33 -2.88
CA GLY A 126 2.15 -9.27 -3.84
C GLY A 126 0.71 -9.16 -4.33
N HIS A 127 0.53 -8.79 -5.61
CA HIS A 127 -0.80 -8.55 -6.16
C HIS A 127 -1.61 -9.84 -6.31
N MET A 128 -0.95 -11.00 -6.36
CA MET A 128 -1.60 -12.31 -6.44
C MET A 128 -2.14 -12.76 -5.08
N ARG A 129 -1.45 -12.40 -3.99
CA ARG A 129 -2.00 -12.56 -2.63
C ARG A 129 -3.30 -11.79 -2.46
N LEU A 130 -3.30 -10.52 -2.83
CA LEU A 130 -4.52 -9.70 -2.79
C LEU A 130 -5.63 -10.32 -3.64
N ARG A 131 -5.32 -10.74 -4.88
CA ARG A 131 -6.30 -11.41 -5.76
C ARG A 131 -6.93 -12.64 -5.10
N LYS A 132 -6.12 -13.50 -4.48
CA LYS A 132 -6.61 -14.71 -3.78
C LYS A 132 -7.53 -14.35 -2.62
N VAL A 133 -7.13 -13.39 -1.79
CA VAL A 133 -7.94 -12.95 -0.65
C VAL A 133 -9.28 -12.36 -1.12
N LEU A 134 -9.26 -11.47 -2.12
CA LEU A 134 -10.47 -10.84 -2.65
C LEU A 134 -11.41 -11.86 -3.30
N LYS A 135 -10.89 -12.80 -4.11
CA LYS A 135 -11.72 -13.88 -4.69
C LYS A 135 -12.40 -14.74 -3.64
N ASN A 136 -11.71 -15.01 -2.54
CA ASN A 136 -12.21 -15.90 -1.50
C ASN A 136 -13.16 -15.21 -0.52
N LYS A 137 -12.94 -13.91 -0.25
CA LYS A 137 -13.63 -13.21 0.86
C LYS A 137 -14.62 -12.14 0.40
N MET A 138 -14.51 -11.61 -0.81
CA MET A 138 -15.41 -10.56 -1.29
C MET A 138 -16.54 -11.12 -2.13
N LYS A 139 -17.78 -10.72 -1.82
CA LYS A 139 -18.94 -10.94 -2.70
C LYS A 139 -18.74 -10.20 -4.03
N LYS A 140 -19.56 -10.52 -5.05
CA LYS A 140 -19.55 -9.83 -6.34
C LYS A 140 -19.67 -8.32 -6.13
N ILE A 141 -18.72 -7.57 -6.69
CA ILE A 141 -18.71 -6.11 -6.72
C ILE A 141 -19.07 -5.68 -8.14
N ASP A 142 -19.92 -4.67 -8.26
CA ASP A 142 -20.27 -4.09 -9.56
C ASP A 142 -19.00 -3.57 -10.27
N SER A 143 -18.86 -3.86 -11.56
CA SER A 143 -17.68 -3.47 -12.35
C SER A 143 -17.56 -1.96 -12.51
N SER A 144 -18.63 -1.19 -12.34
CA SER A 144 -18.60 0.29 -12.36
C SER A 144 -17.87 0.89 -11.17
N TRP A 145 -17.68 0.14 -10.08
CA TRP A 145 -16.97 0.64 -8.90
C TRP A 145 -15.49 0.84 -9.25
N PRO A 146 -14.92 2.04 -9.16
CA PRO A 146 -13.51 2.25 -9.45
C PRO A 146 -12.58 1.57 -8.44
N VAL A 147 -11.44 1.10 -8.95
CA VAL A 147 -10.23 0.88 -8.14
C VAL A 147 -9.52 2.23 -7.99
N ILE A 148 -9.25 2.62 -6.74
CA ILE A 148 -8.46 3.79 -6.41
C ILE A 148 -7.12 3.32 -5.86
N GLY A 149 -6.02 3.75 -6.48
CA GLY A 149 -4.67 3.56 -5.95
C GLY A 149 -4.04 4.90 -5.62
N GLN A 150 -3.56 5.06 -4.39
CA GLN A 150 -2.83 6.23 -3.93
C GLN A 150 -1.45 5.81 -3.43
N PHE A 151 -0.40 6.50 -3.87
CA PHE A 151 0.97 6.14 -3.55
C PHE A 151 1.89 7.37 -3.61
N SER A 152 3.14 7.20 -3.16
CA SER A 152 4.15 8.27 -3.16
C SER A 152 5.29 8.01 -4.15
N SER A 153 5.24 6.94 -4.95
CA SER A 153 6.25 6.65 -5.98
C SER A 153 5.68 5.80 -7.09
N ILE A 154 6.24 5.95 -8.29
CA ILE A 154 5.87 5.20 -9.49
C ILE A 154 7.13 4.56 -10.10
N GLY A 155 7.09 3.24 -10.28
CA GLY A 155 8.14 2.51 -11.00
C GLY A 155 7.91 2.50 -12.52
N SER A 156 8.80 1.85 -13.26
CA SER A 156 8.58 1.58 -14.69
C SER A 156 7.43 0.57 -14.86
N LEU A 157 6.32 0.99 -15.47
CA LEU A 157 5.12 0.16 -15.66
C LEU A 157 5.09 -0.53 -17.03
N GLY A 158 5.81 0.02 -18.00
CA GLY A 158 5.88 -0.47 -19.38
C GLY A 158 5.40 0.57 -20.39
N PRO A 159 5.58 0.30 -21.69
CA PRO A 159 5.27 1.27 -22.75
C PRO A 159 3.77 1.51 -22.92
N THR A 160 2.90 0.63 -22.42
CA THR A 160 1.44 0.75 -22.51
C THR A 160 0.77 0.31 -21.22
N ASN A 161 -0.47 0.76 -21.00
CA ASN A 161 -1.30 0.36 -19.85
C ASN A 161 -1.54 -1.16 -19.77
N GLN A 162 -1.59 -1.85 -20.92
CA GLN A 162 -1.79 -3.29 -20.99
C GLN A 162 -0.53 -4.11 -20.69
N LYS A 163 0.65 -3.49 -20.56
CA LYS A 163 1.87 -4.26 -20.30
C LYS A 163 1.88 -4.90 -18.91
N TRP A 164 1.30 -4.23 -17.91
CA TRP A 164 1.26 -4.71 -16.53
C TRP A 164 0.12 -4.08 -15.72
N LEU A 165 -0.04 -2.75 -15.81
CA LEU A 165 -0.98 -2.02 -14.95
C LEU A 165 -2.41 -2.51 -15.09
N CYS A 166 -2.96 -2.54 -16.30
CA CYS A 166 -4.33 -3.00 -16.53
C CYS A 166 -4.41 -4.53 -16.58
N SER A 167 -3.54 -5.19 -17.33
CA SER A 167 -3.65 -6.64 -17.59
C SER A 167 -3.39 -7.52 -16.37
N GLU A 168 -2.52 -7.11 -15.45
CA GLU A 168 -2.13 -7.91 -14.28
C GLU A 168 -2.57 -7.27 -12.96
N TRP A 169 -2.10 -6.05 -12.70
CA TRP A 169 -2.27 -5.38 -11.42
C TRP A 169 -3.74 -5.00 -11.18
N LEU A 170 -4.38 -4.32 -12.13
CA LEU A 170 -5.79 -3.94 -12.04
C LEU A 170 -6.71 -5.17 -12.03
N THR A 171 -6.37 -6.22 -12.79
CA THR A 171 -7.08 -7.51 -12.72
C THR A 171 -7.05 -8.10 -11.30
N SER A 172 -5.94 -7.95 -10.56
CA SER A 172 -5.86 -8.36 -9.16
C SER A 172 -6.70 -7.48 -8.23
N MET A 173 -6.57 -6.16 -8.35
CA MET A 173 -7.33 -5.19 -7.55
C MET A 173 -8.83 -5.30 -7.83
N GLY A 174 -9.18 -5.69 -9.05
CA GLY A 174 -10.55 -5.83 -9.54
C GLY A 174 -11.27 -7.10 -9.06
N ALA A 175 -10.54 -8.05 -8.49
CA ALA A 175 -11.05 -9.39 -8.21
C ALA A 175 -12.13 -9.42 -7.13
N CYS A 176 -13.09 -10.33 -7.29
CA CYS A 176 -14.10 -10.67 -6.29
C CYS A 176 -14.59 -12.10 -6.53
N ASN A 177 -15.44 -12.63 -5.66
CA ASN A 177 -16.10 -13.90 -5.87
C ASN A 177 -17.17 -13.75 -6.97
N HIS A 178 -16.98 -14.42 -8.11
CA HIS A 178 -17.91 -14.42 -9.24
C HIS A 178 -18.86 -15.63 -9.26
N GLY A 179 -18.77 -16.54 -8.28
CA GLY A 179 -19.46 -17.83 -8.34
C GLY A 179 -19.01 -18.71 -9.51
N ASN A 180 -19.71 -19.82 -9.74
CA ASN A 180 -19.44 -20.78 -10.83
C ASN A 180 -19.94 -20.30 -12.22
N MET A 181 -19.93 -18.99 -12.49
CA MET A 181 -20.26 -18.51 -13.84
C MET A 181 -18.99 -18.54 -14.71
N LEU A 182 -18.78 -19.69 -15.35
CA LEU A 182 -17.86 -19.85 -16.47
C LEU A 182 -18.25 -18.86 -17.59
N GLY A 183 -17.31 -18.03 -18.03
CA GLY A 183 -17.37 -17.42 -19.36
C GLY A 183 -17.83 -15.95 -19.49
N LEU A 184 -18.19 -15.22 -18.43
CA LEU A 184 -18.33 -13.75 -18.56
C LEU A 184 -16.99 -13.07 -18.34
N HIS A 185 -16.46 -12.43 -19.38
CA HIS A 185 -15.40 -11.43 -19.25
C HIS A 185 -15.86 -10.36 -18.26
N SER A 186 -15.35 -10.37 -17.03
CA SER A 186 -15.59 -9.28 -16.10
C SER A 186 -14.95 -8.03 -16.70
N ASN A 187 -15.77 -7.05 -17.09
CA ASN A 187 -15.25 -5.75 -17.49
C ASN A 187 -14.31 -5.23 -16.41
N GLN A 188 -13.09 -4.86 -16.80
CA GLN A 188 -12.13 -4.31 -15.85
C GLN A 188 -12.72 -3.05 -15.22
N PRO A 189 -12.56 -2.86 -13.90
CA PRO A 189 -13.08 -1.68 -13.26
C PRO A 189 -12.39 -0.41 -13.74
N PRO A 190 -13.07 0.75 -13.68
CA PRO A 190 -12.41 2.03 -13.85
C PRO A 190 -11.22 2.15 -12.89
N LEU A 191 -10.12 2.73 -13.36
CA LEU A 191 -8.92 2.95 -12.56
C LEU A 191 -8.72 4.44 -12.31
N LYS A 192 -8.51 4.80 -11.05
CA LYS A 192 -8.15 6.16 -10.62
C LYS A 192 -6.87 6.10 -9.79
N LEU A 193 -5.86 6.88 -10.17
CA LEU A 193 -4.58 6.94 -9.48
C LEU A 193 -4.42 8.31 -8.81
N VAL A 194 -4.25 8.35 -7.49
CA VAL A 194 -4.00 9.58 -6.75
C VAL A 194 -2.49 9.71 -6.55
N PHE A 195 -1.92 10.75 -7.13
CA PHE A 195 -0.51 11.09 -7.04
C PHE A 195 -0.39 12.62 -6.96
N PRO A 196 0.54 13.19 -6.18
CA PRO A 196 0.67 14.65 -6.10
C PRO A 196 1.12 15.26 -7.43
N SER A 197 0.45 16.34 -7.84
CA SER A 197 0.96 17.19 -8.92
C SER A 197 2.12 18.08 -8.43
N VAL A 198 2.77 18.77 -9.36
CA VAL A 198 3.75 19.82 -9.03
C VAL A 198 3.16 20.86 -8.09
N ASP A 199 1.92 21.31 -8.35
CA ASP A 199 1.22 22.28 -7.50
C ASP A 199 0.84 21.73 -6.13
N ASP A 200 0.46 20.45 -6.03
CA ASP A 200 0.20 19.80 -4.73
C ASP A 200 1.47 19.84 -3.85
N VAL A 201 2.64 19.57 -4.44
CA VAL A 201 3.94 19.61 -3.75
C VAL A 201 4.36 21.03 -3.42
N ARG A 202 4.32 21.94 -4.41
CA ARG A 202 4.65 23.37 -4.25
C ARG A 202 3.82 24.03 -3.15
N GLY A 203 2.52 23.72 -3.10
CA GLY A 203 1.57 24.20 -2.10
C GLY A 203 1.54 23.41 -0.79
N SER A 204 2.42 22.43 -0.60
CA SER A 204 2.46 21.62 0.62
C SER A 204 3.08 22.39 1.81
N LEU A 205 2.92 21.86 3.03
CA LEU A 205 3.50 22.41 4.26
C LEU A 205 5.03 22.47 4.18
N GLU A 206 5.65 21.48 3.56
CA GLU A 206 7.10 21.39 3.40
C GLU A 206 7.59 22.14 2.14
N GLY A 207 6.70 22.60 1.26
CA GLY A 207 7.06 23.14 -0.05
C GLY A 207 7.68 22.08 -0.97
N TYR A 208 8.57 22.50 -1.86
CA TYR A 208 9.27 21.56 -2.75
C TYR A 208 10.05 20.43 -2.03
N PRO A 209 10.68 20.65 -0.85
CA PRO A 209 11.29 19.58 -0.07
C PRO A 209 10.40 18.36 0.21
N ALA A 210 9.06 18.51 0.26
CA ALA A 210 8.15 17.37 0.39
C ALA A 210 8.37 16.33 -0.72
N GLY A 211 8.69 16.82 -1.93
CA GLY A 211 8.89 16.06 -3.14
C GLY A 211 10.09 15.10 -3.12
N ALA A 212 11.06 15.33 -2.23
CA ALA A 212 12.15 14.36 -2.00
C ALA A 212 11.63 13.01 -1.46
N SER A 213 10.45 13.01 -0.83
CA SER A 213 9.77 11.80 -0.34
C SER A 213 8.75 11.24 -1.35
N ILE A 214 8.66 11.83 -2.55
CA ILE A 214 7.75 11.42 -3.62
C ILE A 214 8.56 11.04 -4.89
N PRO A 215 9.34 9.94 -4.87
CA PRO A 215 10.25 9.64 -5.96
C PRO A 215 9.50 9.11 -7.19
N TYR A 216 9.39 9.94 -8.23
CA TYR A 216 9.04 9.53 -9.58
C TYR A 216 10.04 10.16 -10.55
N GLY A 217 10.96 9.35 -11.08
CA GLY A 217 12.07 9.86 -11.90
C GLY A 217 11.66 10.22 -13.33
N ARG A 218 12.25 11.28 -13.87
CA ARG A 218 12.01 11.81 -15.23
C ARG A 218 12.18 10.72 -16.29
N ALA A 219 13.21 9.89 -16.17
CA ALA A 219 13.49 8.81 -17.11
C ALA A 219 12.38 7.74 -17.14
N ASN A 220 11.67 7.52 -16.02
CA ASN A 220 10.52 6.63 -15.97
C ASN A 220 9.28 7.33 -16.52
N GLU A 221 9.03 8.59 -16.11
CA GLU A 221 7.91 9.41 -16.61
C GLU A 221 7.89 9.47 -18.14
N ALA A 222 9.02 9.82 -18.76
CA ALA A 222 9.14 9.97 -20.20
C ALA A 222 8.76 8.70 -20.98
N LYS A 223 8.93 7.52 -20.39
CA LYS A 223 8.63 6.21 -21.01
C LYS A 223 7.17 5.78 -20.83
N GLN A 224 6.38 6.50 -20.03
CA GLN A 224 5.02 6.09 -19.65
C GLN A 224 4.06 7.28 -19.46
N LYS A 225 4.15 8.31 -20.30
CA LYS A 225 3.25 9.48 -20.27
C LYS A 225 1.75 9.12 -20.27
N TRP A 226 1.40 7.96 -20.82
CA TRP A 226 0.04 7.40 -20.80
C TRP A 226 -0.54 7.26 -19.38
N VAL A 227 0.30 7.15 -18.33
CA VAL A 227 -0.14 7.05 -16.93
C VAL A 227 -0.90 8.31 -16.50
N ARG A 228 -0.54 9.48 -17.05
CA ARG A 228 -1.18 10.78 -16.73
C ARG A 228 -2.69 10.75 -16.90
N GLY A 229 -3.20 10.00 -17.88
CA GLY A 229 -4.65 9.85 -18.12
C GLY A 229 -5.44 9.20 -16.98
N TYR A 230 -4.76 8.59 -15.99
CA TYR A 230 -5.38 8.01 -14.80
C TYR A 230 -5.23 8.88 -13.55
N MET A 231 -4.46 9.98 -13.62
CA MET A 231 -4.02 10.73 -12.44
C MET A 231 -5.10 11.68 -11.90
N HIS A 232 -5.14 11.77 -10.58
CA HIS A 232 -6.02 12.61 -9.78
C HIS A 232 -5.18 13.30 -8.70
N ARG A 233 -5.55 14.54 -8.37
CA ARG A 233 -4.87 15.41 -7.40
C ARG A 233 -4.89 14.81 -5.99
N TRP A 234 -3.87 15.14 -5.18
CA TRP A 234 -3.90 14.85 -3.75
C TRP A 234 -4.80 15.84 -3.01
N ILE A 235 -5.94 15.36 -2.52
CA ILE A 235 -6.90 16.16 -1.75
C ILE A 235 -7.38 15.35 -0.54
N ALA A 236 -7.21 15.90 0.65
CA ALA A 236 -7.54 15.25 1.92
C ALA A 236 -8.19 16.25 2.90
N THR A 237 -9.20 16.98 2.42
CA THR A 237 -9.88 18.06 3.15
C THR A 237 -10.54 17.57 4.42
N HIS A 238 -11.19 16.40 4.40
CA HIS A 238 -11.87 15.84 5.58
C HIS A 238 -10.96 15.61 6.78
N SER A 239 -9.67 15.34 6.53
CA SER A 239 -8.68 15.12 7.58
C SER A 239 -7.77 16.33 7.80
N GLY A 240 -8.03 17.47 7.13
CA GLY A 240 -7.22 18.68 7.18
C GLY A 240 -5.84 18.53 6.53
N ARG A 241 -5.63 17.53 5.69
CA ARG A 241 -4.30 17.08 5.24
C ARG A 241 -4.00 17.33 3.77
N SER A 242 -4.84 18.07 3.03
CA SER A 242 -4.50 18.49 1.66
C SER A 242 -3.11 19.16 1.56
N PRO A 243 -2.68 20.07 2.46
CA PRO A 243 -1.33 20.62 2.40
C PRO A 243 -0.25 19.68 2.97
N ALA A 244 -0.59 18.52 3.55
CA ALA A 244 0.38 17.55 4.06
C ALA A 244 0.65 16.48 3.01
N ALA A 245 1.81 16.53 2.36
CA ALA A 245 2.16 15.64 1.25
C ALA A 245 2.03 14.15 1.64
N PRO A 246 1.47 13.30 0.75
CA PRO A 246 1.24 11.91 1.08
C PRO A 246 2.53 11.08 0.97
N HIS A 247 2.90 10.46 2.09
CA HIS A 247 3.87 9.35 2.08
C HIS A 247 3.19 8.00 2.38
N MET A 248 1.93 7.99 2.83
CA MET A 248 1.14 6.77 2.88
C MET A 248 0.83 6.20 1.48
N LYS A 249 0.51 4.90 1.44
CA LYS A 249 0.06 4.20 0.24
C LYS A 249 -1.21 3.45 0.57
N THR A 250 -2.25 3.70 -0.22
CA THR A 250 -3.56 3.09 -0.01
C THR A 250 -4.16 2.60 -1.31
N TYR A 251 -4.90 1.51 -1.22
CA TYR A 251 -5.63 0.96 -2.34
C TYR A 251 -7.04 0.64 -1.89
N ALA A 252 -8.03 0.95 -2.72
CA ALA A 252 -9.42 0.81 -2.34
C ALA A 252 -10.29 0.48 -3.55
N ARG A 253 -11.49 -0.02 -3.27
CA ARG A 253 -12.55 -0.19 -4.27
C ARG A 253 -13.82 0.45 -3.74
N VAL A 254 -14.28 1.47 -4.45
CA VAL A 254 -15.26 2.45 -3.95
C VAL A 254 -16.43 2.54 -4.92
N SER A 255 -17.64 2.75 -4.43
CA SER A 255 -18.81 2.99 -5.27
C SER A 255 -18.69 4.29 -6.06
N PRO A 256 -19.27 4.39 -7.27
CA PRO A 256 -19.23 5.61 -8.06
C PRO A 256 -20.20 6.70 -7.57
N TYR A 257 -20.88 6.51 -6.43
CA TYR A 257 -21.85 7.45 -5.89
C TYR A 257 -21.18 8.71 -5.32
N GLU A 258 -21.88 9.84 -5.37
CA GLU A 258 -21.41 11.11 -4.79
C GLU A 258 -21.79 11.23 -3.31
N THR A 259 -22.88 10.60 -2.89
CA THR A 259 -23.35 10.53 -1.50
C THR A 259 -23.49 9.07 -1.07
N ASN A 260 -23.48 8.81 0.24
CA ASN A 260 -23.53 7.45 0.80
C ASN A 260 -22.47 6.53 0.18
N ILE A 261 -21.27 7.05 0.03
CA ILE A 261 -20.15 6.38 -0.63
C ILE A 261 -19.86 5.08 0.12
N ARG A 262 -19.84 3.99 -0.64
CA ARG A 262 -19.59 2.64 -0.13
C ARG A 262 -18.18 2.20 -0.50
N LEU A 263 -17.50 1.56 0.44
CA LEU A 263 -16.15 1.06 0.30
C LEU A 263 -16.16 -0.45 0.46
N SER A 264 -15.84 -1.20 -0.59
CA SER A 264 -15.89 -2.66 -0.52
C SER A 264 -14.67 -3.25 0.19
N TRP A 265 -13.50 -2.63 0.06
CA TRP A 265 -12.29 -3.03 0.78
C TRP A 265 -11.27 -1.89 0.75
N PHE A 266 -10.37 -1.89 1.73
CA PHE A 266 -9.30 -0.89 1.84
C PHE A 266 -8.00 -1.55 2.29
N LEU A 267 -6.91 -1.19 1.63
CA LEU A 267 -5.56 -1.66 1.95
C LEU A 267 -4.69 -0.47 2.31
N LEU A 268 -4.07 -0.50 3.50
CA LEU A 268 -2.96 0.35 3.89
C LEU A 268 -1.67 -0.45 3.77
N THR A 269 -0.65 0.05 3.06
CA THR A 269 0.56 -0.73 2.78
C THR A 269 1.79 0.16 2.60
N SER A 270 2.97 -0.44 2.63
CA SER A 270 4.21 0.19 2.16
C SER A 270 4.34 0.18 0.63
N ALA A 271 3.64 -0.70 -0.08
CA ALA A 271 3.81 -0.90 -1.52
C ALA A 271 3.39 0.32 -2.34
N ASN A 272 4.35 0.91 -3.07
CA ASN A 272 4.10 1.92 -4.11
C ASN A 272 3.63 1.26 -5.44
N LEU A 273 3.23 2.06 -6.43
CA LEU A 273 2.85 1.56 -7.75
C LEU A 273 4.09 1.13 -8.56
N SER A 274 4.56 -0.10 -8.31
CA SER A 274 5.70 -0.67 -9.01
C SER A 274 5.63 -2.20 -9.11
N LYS A 275 6.23 -2.74 -10.18
CA LYS A 275 6.47 -4.18 -10.33
C LYS A 275 7.38 -4.76 -9.25
N ALA A 276 8.32 -3.96 -8.73
CA ALA A 276 9.24 -4.39 -7.68
C ALA A 276 8.50 -4.72 -6.37
N ALA A 277 7.53 -3.88 -6.00
CA ALA A 277 6.71 -4.01 -4.80
C ALA A 277 5.59 -5.05 -4.95
N TRP A 278 4.84 -4.98 -6.06
CA TRP A 278 3.63 -5.79 -6.25
C TRP A 278 3.89 -7.14 -6.93
N GLY A 279 4.97 -7.24 -7.71
CA GLY A 279 5.30 -8.39 -8.53
C GLY A 279 4.85 -8.26 -9.99
N ALA A 280 5.53 -8.97 -10.88
CA ALA A 280 5.17 -9.11 -12.28
C ALA A 280 5.20 -10.59 -12.70
N LEU A 281 4.21 -11.02 -13.47
CA LEU A 281 4.15 -12.38 -13.98
C LEU A 281 5.17 -12.60 -15.11
N GLU A 282 5.92 -13.68 -15.01
CA GLU A 282 6.93 -14.15 -15.96
C GLU A 282 6.56 -15.56 -16.45
N LYS A 283 7.29 -16.07 -17.46
CA LYS A 283 7.16 -17.44 -17.97
C LYS A 283 5.69 -17.85 -18.24
N ASN A 284 5.01 -17.11 -19.11
CA ASN A 284 3.60 -17.35 -19.45
C ASN A 284 2.67 -17.40 -18.22
N LYS A 285 2.89 -16.51 -17.26
CA LYS A 285 2.09 -16.36 -16.03
C LYS A 285 2.20 -17.52 -15.02
N THR A 286 3.23 -18.35 -15.15
CA THR A 286 3.49 -19.46 -14.20
C THR A 286 4.44 -19.08 -13.06
N GLN A 287 5.05 -17.88 -13.12
CA GLN A 287 6.00 -17.39 -12.14
C GLN A 287 5.70 -15.92 -11.80
N LEU A 288 5.70 -15.56 -10.52
CA LEU A 288 5.58 -14.17 -10.04
C LEU A 288 6.94 -13.68 -9.52
N SER A 289 7.47 -12.63 -10.13
CA SER A 289 8.77 -12.03 -9.80
C SER A 289 8.58 -10.79 -8.95
N ILE A 290 9.03 -10.83 -7.70
CA ILE A 290 9.00 -9.72 -6.73
C ILE A 290 10.43 -9.34 -6.36
N LYS A 291 10.70 -8.04 -6.20
CA LYS A 291 12.05 -7.54 -5.87
C LYS A 291 12.16 -6.95 -4.47
N SER A 292 11.05 -6.51 -3.87
CA SER A 292 11.06 -5.75 -2.61
C SER A 292 10.31 -6.46 -1.50
N PHE A 293 10.70 -6.16 -0.25
CA PHE A 293 9.90 -6.49 0.92
C PHE A 293 8.87 -5.40 1.16
N GLU A 294 7.59 -5.76 1.16
CA GLU A 294 6.47 -4.86 1.45
C GLU A 294 5.53 -5.51 2.45
N LEU A 295 4.78 -4.69 3.20
CA LEU A 295 3.77 -5.19 4.11
C LEU A 295 2.62 -4.21 4.22
N GLY A 296 1.40 -4.75 4.29
CA GLY A 296 0.18 -3.99 4.50
C GLY A 296 -0.93 -4.82 5.12
N VAL A 297 -1.99 -4.13 5.50
CA VAL A 297 -3.20 -4.71 6.10
C VAL A 297 -4.43 -4.37 5.27
N LEU A 298 -5.17 -5.41 4.90
CA LEU A 298 -6.42 -5.33 4.17
C LEU A 298 -7.60 -5.37 5.14
N PHE A 299 -8.39 -4.30 5.12
CA PHE A 299 -9.66 -4.18 5.80
C PHE A 299 -10.77 -4.68 4.88
N LEU A 300 -11.52 -5.65 5.39
CA LEU A 300 -12.69 -6.22 4.72
C LEU A 300 -13.93 -5.94 5.58
N PRO A 301 -15.09 -5.67 4.97
CA PRO A 301 -16.33 -5.50 5.70
C PRO A 301 -16.63 -6.71 6.59
N PRO A 302 -17.31 -6.52 7.74
CA PRO A 302 -17.68 -7.62 8.62
C PRO A 302 -18.48 -8.69 7.85
N LYS A 303 -18.31 -9.96 8.23
CA LYS A 303 -19.06 -11.07 7.60
C LYS A 303 -20.57 -10.93 7.82
N SER A 304 -20.96 -10.45 9.00
CA SER A 304 -22.33 -10.11 9.38
C SER A 304 -22.61 -8.64 9.08
N GLY A 305 -23.62 -8.35 8.25
CA GLY A 305 -24.03 -6.99 7.91
C GLY A 305 -23.79 -6.62 6.44
N PRO A 306 -23.82 -5.31 6.12
CA PRO A 306 -23.60 -4.82 4.76
C PRO A 306 -22.23 -5.24 4.21
N PRO A 307 -22.12 -5.64 2.93
CA PRO A 307 -20.87 -6.08 2.30
C PRO A 307 -19.95 -4.90 1.90
N PHE A 308 -20.00 -3.81 2.65
CA PHE A 308 -19.24 -2.58 2.43
C PHE A 308 -19.16 -1.77 3.71
N PHE A 309 -18.16 -0.91 3.80
CA PHE A 309 -18.11 0.18 4.76
C PHE A 309 -18.76 1.44 4.19
N TYR A 310 -19.18 2.34 5.07
CA TYR A 310 -19.63 3.68 4.70
C TYR A 310 -18.48 4.69 4.87
N ILE A 311 -18.32 5.58 3.90
CA ILE A 311 -17.42 6.74 3.98
C ILE A 311 -18.28 7.98 4.21
N ASN A 312 -17.93 8.80 5.21
CA ASN A 312 -18.58 10.09 5.51
C ASN A 312 -20.11 10.03 5.51
N SER A 313 -20.68 9.00 6.14
CA SER A 313 -22.14 8.81 6.22
C SER A 313 -22.64 9.15 7.62
N SER A 314 -23.88 9.65 7.71
CA SER A 314 -24.61 9.78 8.98
C SER A 314 -24.97 8.43 9.61
N GLN A 315 -24.81 7.32 8.88
CA GLN A 315 -25.01 5.96 9.38
C GLN A 315 -23.98 5.63 10.47
N PRO A 316 -24.39 5.25 11.69
CA PRO A 316 -23.47 5.10 12.82
C PRO A 316 -22.63 3.82 12.76
N THR A 317 -23.02 2.82 11.97
CA THR A 317 -22.36 1.50 11.93
C THR A 317 -21.50 1.32 10.67
N ASN A 318 -20.39 0.58 10.80
CA ASN A 318 -19.47 0.24 9.70
C ASN A 318 -18.90 1.46 8.96
N GLN A 319 -18.67 2.56 9.66
CA GLN A 319 -17.94 3.71 9.11
C GLN A 319 -16.46 3.37 8.91
N PHE A 320 -15.87 3.86 7.83
CA PHE A 320 -14.44 3.76 7.57
C PHE A 320 -13.83 5.16 7.43
N PRO A 321 -12.74 5.48 8.16
CA PRO A 321 -12.08 6.77 8.09
C PRO A 321 -11.22 6.87 6.82
N TYR A 322 -11.86 7.04 5.67
CA TYR A 322 -11.18 7.11 4.39
C TYR A 322 -10.39 8.44 4.28
N PRO A 323 -9.08 8.40 3.96
CA PRO A 323 -8.21 9.56 4.13
C PRO A 323 -8.28 10.58 2.98
N ILE A 324 -8.80 10.19 1.81
CA ILE A 324 -8.81 10.99 0.58
C ILE A 324 -10.22 11.57 0.37
N THR A 325 -10.31 12.82 -0.04
CA THR A 325 -11.59 13.46 -0.39
C THR A 325 -12.20 12.82 -1.63
N LEU A 326 -13.50 12.51 -1.57
CA LEU A 326 -14.27 11.94 -2.68
C LEU A 326 -15.44 12.88 -3.03
N PRO A 327 -15.85 12.97 -4.31
CA PRO A 327 -15.23 12.34 -5.48
C PRO A 327 -13.82 12.91 -5.77
N LEU A 328 -12.97 12.10 -6.41
CA LEU A 328 -11.60 12.51 -6.75
C LEU A 328 -11.60 13.58 -7.85
N THR A 329 -10.68 14.55 -7.74
CA THR A 329 -10.43 15.57 -8.77
C THR A 329 -9.38 15.07 -9.76
N PRO A 330 -9.72 14.85 -11.04
CA PRO A 330 -8.73 14.50 -12.08
C PRO A 330 -7.69 15.60 -12.27
N TYR A 331 -6.53 15.25 -12.81
CA TYR A 331 -5.57 16.25 -13.27
C TYR A 331 -6.18 17.13 -14.36
N GLY A 332 -6.07 18.45 -14.21
CA GLY A 332 -6.41 19.44 -15.22
C GLY A 332 -5.42 19.42 -16.41
N PRO A 333 -5.65 20.23 -17.46
CA PRO A 333 -4.80 20.26 -18.65
C PRO A 333 -3.35 20.68 -18.38
N GLN A 334 -3.12 21.52 -17.38
CA GLN A 334 -1.79 22.05 -17.02
C GLN A 334 -1.16 21.32 -15.82
N ASP A 335 -1.88 20.36 -15.23
CA ASP A 335 -1.34 19.59 -14.11
C ASP A 335 -0.27 18.62 -14.59
N GLU A 336 0.91 18.72 -14.02
CA GLU A 336 1.99 17.74 -14.23
C GLU A 336 2.23 16.92 -12.96
N PRO A 337 2.54 15.63 -13.07
CA PRO A 337 2.93 14.85 -11.90
C PRO A 337 4.23 15.40 -11.31
N TRP A 338 4.35 15.32 -9.98
CA TRP A 338 5.64 15.61 -9.37
C TRP A 338 6.73 14.65 -9.89
N VAL A 339 7.80 15.23 -10.42
CA VAL A 339 9.01 14.51 -10.86
C VAL A 339 10.19 15.07 -10.08
N TRP A 340 10.75 14.25 -9.18
CA TRP A 340 11.67 14.69 -8.12
C TRP A 340 13.05 15.11 -8.63
N ASP A 341 13.49 14.58 -9.76
CA ASP A 341 14.78 14.83 -10.41
C ASP A 341 14.65 15.85 -11.57
N SER A 342 13.53 16.58 -11.64
CA SER A 342 13.36 17.72 -12.54
C SER A 342 13.41 19.04 -11.80
N PRO A 343 14.03 20.10 -12.36
CA PRO A 343 13.95 21.43 -11.78
C PRO A 343 12.51 21.98 -11.92
N HIS A 344 12.04 22.70 -10.90
CA HIS A 344 10.78 23.44 -10.89
C HIS A 344 11.10 24.87 -10.47
N THR A 345 11.18 25.77 -11.47
CA THR A 345 11.64 27.16 -11.32
C THR A 345 10.60 28.20 -11.75
N ASP A 346 9.43 27.75 -12.20
CA ASP A 346 8.40 28.63 -12.77
C ASP A 346 7.66 29.45 -11.68
N ALA A 347 7.58 28.91 -10.46
CA ALA A 347 6.96 29.59 -9.32
C ALA A 347 7.61 29.14 -8.01
N PRO A 348 7.76 30.03 -7.01
CA PRO A 348 8.26 29.64 -5.71
C PRO A 348 7.26 28.75 -4.95
N ASP A 349 7.78 27.91 -4.05
CA ASP A 349 6.97 27.19 -3.08
C ASP A 349 6.47 28.08 -1.93
N ARG A 350 5.77 27.46 -0.98
CA ARG A 350 5.24 28.13 0.23
C ARG A 350 6.32 28.86 1.05
N HIS A 351 7.59 28.52 0.90
CA HIS A 351 8.72 29.07 1.63
C HIS A 351 9.55 30.04 0.77
N GLY A 352 9.10 30.38 -0.43
CA GLY A 352 9.81 31.28 -1.34
C GLY A 352 10.93 30.62 -2.14
N ASN A 353 11.05 29.28 -2.12
CA ASN A 353 12.16 28.56 -2.73
C ASN A 353 11.78 27.95 -4.08
N MET A 354 12.78 27.75 -4.93
CA MET A 354 12.69 26.95 -6.16
C MET A 354 13.25 25.54 -5.91
N TRP A 355 12.87 24.58 -6.76
CA TRP A 355 13.45 23.23 -6.72
C TRP A 355 14.46 23.05 -7.84
N VAL A 356 15.73 22.83 -7.48
CA VAL A 356 16.80 22.53 -8.44
C VAL A 356 17.57 21.33 -7.90
N PRO A 357 17.15 20.10 -8.28
CA PRO A 357 17.83 18.90 -7.82
C PRO A 357 19.22 18.82 -8.46
N SER A 358 20.18 18.28 -7.71
CA SER A 358 21.59 18.12 -8.10
C SER A 358 21.79 17.18 -9.28
#